data_AF-A0A2R6MYL6-F1
#
_entry.id   AF-A0A2R6MYL6-F1
#
_cell.length_a   1.000
_cell.length_b   1.000
_cell.length_c   1.000
_cell.angle_alpha   90.00
_cell.angle_beta   90.00
_cell.angle_gamma   90.00
#
_symmetry.space_group_name_H-M   'P 1'
#
loop_
_entity.id
_entity.type
_entity.pdbx_description
1 polymer ?
#
loop_
_entity_poly.entity_id
_entity_poly.type
_entity_poly.pdbx_seq_one_letter_code
_entity_poly.pdbx_strand_id
1 'polypeptide(L)'
;MTPPLTYAEFLLVFVVVPVGLLLAVGPGIRRTRRRPAVVGVGVILLLALSYTIPWDNYLISDGVWSYAEGTVLLRLGHMPVEEYAFVVLQSVLTALWLYRRPLPDVEPSAARSSSPLGSPDARTDGGRPLARYTLPGLRRYPGPWARLLGTLCWGAVTLVGLAMFVGPSATVYTSPYRRCISV
;
A
#
# COMPACT_ATOMS: atom_id res chain seq x y z
N MET A 1 33.73 11.50 2.85
CA MET A 1 32.29 11.79 3.01
C MET A 1 31.59 11.20 1.80
N THR A 2 30.72 10.20 1.98
CA THR A 2 29.87 9.74 0.88
C THR A 2 28.87 10.84 0.55
N PRO A 3 28.65 11.18 -0.73
CA PRO A 3 27.60 12.13 -1.08
C PRO A 3 26.25 11.62 -0.51
N PRO A 4 25.36 12.53 -0.06
CA PRO A 4 24.03 12.13 0.38
C PRO A 4 23.28 11.47 -0.78
N LEU A 5 22.45 10.46 -0.48
CA LEU A 5 21.64 9.76 -1.49
C LEU A 5 20.74 10.76 -2.23
N THR A 6 20.75 10.68 -3.55
CA THR A 6 19.77 11.39 -4.39
C THR A 6 18.38 10.81 -4.17
N TYR A 7 17.34 11.59 -4.48
CA TYR A 7 15.99 11.12 -4.26
C TYR A 7 15.62 9.94 -5.18
N ALA A 8 16.21 9.90 -6.39
CA ALA A 8 16.09 8.77 -7.30
C ALA A 8 16.73 7.48 -6.76
N GLU A 9 17.90 7.56 -6.12
CA GLU A 9 18.54 6.40 -5.48
C GLU A 9 17.72 5.89 -4.30
N PHE A 10 17.14 6.80 -3.52
CA PHE A 10 16.20 6.44 -2.46
C PHE A 10 15.00 5.66 -3.03
N LEU A 11 14.33 6.18 -4.07
CA LEU A 11 13.23 5.51 -4.73
C LEU A 11 13.60 4.12 -5.24
N LEU A 12 14.79 4.00 -5.83
CA LEU A 12 15.30 2.75 -6.37
C LEU A 12 15.44 1.70 -5.25
N VAL A 13 16.16 2.04 -4.19
CA VAL A 13 16.50 1.11 -3.11
C VAL A 13 15.28 0.75 -2.26
N PHE A 14 14.47 1.74 -1.90
CA PHE A 14 13.40 1.56 -0.91
C PHE A 14 12.04 1.23 -1.50
N VAL A 15 11.81 1.46 -2.80
CA VAL A 15 10.50 1.22 -3.41
C VAL A 15 10.59 0.29 -4.61
N VAL A 16 11.45 0.60 -5.58
CA VAL A 16 11.56 -0.20 -6.82
C VAL A 16 12.07 -1.61 -6.52
N VAL A 17 13.11 -1.76 -5.68
CA VAL A 17 13.64 -3.08 -5.30
C VAL A 17 12.58 -3.94 -4.58
N PRO A 18 11.87 -3.46 -3.54
CA PRO A 18 10.77 -4.22 -2.92
C PRO A 18 9.63 -4.57 -3.88
N VAL A 19 9.24 -3.66 -4.78
CA VAL A 19 8.24 -3.94 -5.83
C VAL A 19 8.72 -5.06 -6.73
N GLY A 20 9.96 -4.99 -7.23
CA GLY A 20 10.58 -6.01 -8.06
C GLY A 20 10.68 -7.36 -7.36
N LEU A 21 11.08 -7.37 -6.10
CA LEU A 21 11.18 -8.59 -5.28
C LEU A 21 9.80 -9.25 -5.11
N LEU A 22 8.77 -8.48 -4.80
CA LEU A 22 7.41 -8.99 -4.74
C LEU A 22 7.00 -9.57 -6.08
N LEU A 23 7.25 -8.83 -7.17
CA LEU A 23 6.96 -9.26 -8.55
C LEU A 23 7.63 -10.60 -8.90
N ALA A 24 8.88 -10.80 -8.49
CA ALA A 24 9.67 -12.00 -8.79
C ALA A 24 9.35 -13.21 -7.89
N VAL A 25 9.15 -13.01 -6.58
CA VAL A 25 9.10 -14.10 -5.58
C VAL A 25 7.67 -14.46 -5.14
N GLY A 26 6.72 -13.53 -5.27
CA GLY A 26 5.36 -13.71 -4.76
C GLY A 26 4.49 -14.64 -5.63
N PRO A 27 3.56 -15.40 -5.03
CA PRO A 27 2.58 -16.17 -5.79
C PRO A 27 1.81 -15.24 -6.74
N GLY A 28 1.56 -15.72 -7.96
CA GLY A 28 0.82 -14.96 -8.97
C GLY A 28 -0.60 -14.61 -8.53
N ILE A 29 -1.11 -13.46 -8.97
CA ILE A 29 -2.51 -13.08 -8.73
C ILE A 29 -3.42 -14.01 -9.55
N ARG A 30 -4.34 -14.69 -8.85
CA ARG A 30 -5.35 -15.57 -9.46
C ARG A 30 -6.10 -14.82 -10.57
N ARG A 31 -6.32 -15.48 -11.70
CA ARG A 31 -6.95 -14.86 -12.90
C ARG A 31 -8.30 -14.19 -12.57
N THR A 32 -9.09 -14.79 -11.69
CA THR A 32 -10.39 -14.26 -11.22
C THR A 32 -10.26 -12.95 -10.44
N ARG A 33 -9.14 -12.74 -9.73
CA ARG A 33 -8.89 -11.52 -8.94
C ARG A 33 -8.12 -10.44 -9.70
N ARG A 34 -7.62 -10.72 -10.91
CA ARG A 34 -6.82 -9.74 -11.69
C ARG A 34 -7.61 -8.50 -12.08
N ARG A 35 -8.84 -8.65 -12.59
CA ARG A 35 -9.67 -7.50 -13.00
C ARG A 35 -10.02 -6.61 -11.80
N PRO A 36 -10.58 -7.13 -10.69
CA PRO A 36 -10.80 -6.33 -9.48
C PRO A 36 -9.51 -5.68 -8.96
N ALA A 37 -8.37 -6.38 -9.03
CA ALA A 37 -7.09 -5.84 -8.61
C ALA A 37 -6.66 -4.62 -9.42
N VAL A 38 -6.70 -4.73 -10.75
CA VAL A 38 -6.32 -3.62 -11.64
C VAL A 38 -7.25 -2.42 -11.44
N VAL A 39 -8.57 -2.66 -11.36
CA VAL A 39 -9.55 -1.58 -11.12
C VAL A 39 -9.33 -0.93 -9.76
N GLY A 40 -9.17 -1.72 -8.70
CA GLY A 40 -8.93 -1.19 -7.35
C GLY A 40 -7.62 -0.39 -7.26
N VAL A 41 -6.55 -0.87 -7.90
CA VAL A 41 -5.27 -0.13 -8.00
C VAL A 41 -5.46 1.18 -8.76
N GLY A 42 -6.16 1.16 -9.89
CA GLY A 42 -6.43 2.36 -10.68
C GLY A 42 -7.20 3.42 -9.88
N VAL A 43 -8.23 3.00 -9.14
CA VAL A 43 -9.02 3.89 -8.27
C VAL A 43 -8.16 4.47 -7.15
N ILE A 44 -7.35 3.65 -6.46
CA ILE A 44 -6.47 4.13 -5.39
C ILE A 44 -5.43 5.10 -5.95
N LEU A 45 -4.83 4.82 -7.10
CA LEU A 45 -3.85 5.72 -7.73
C LEU A 45 -4.49 7.06 -8.10
N LEU A 46 -5.68 7.03 -8.69
CA LEU A 46 -6.40 8.26 -9.02
C LEU A 46 -6.67 9.10 -7.77
N LEU A 47 -7.20 8.47 -6.71
CA LEU A 47 -7.50 9.13 -5.45
C LEU A 47 -6.23 9.69 -4.79
N ALA A 48 -5.19 8.87 -4.67
CA ALA A 48 -3.92 9.26 -4.07
C ALA A 48 -3.34 10.48 -4.79
N LEU A 49 -3.18 10.42 -6.12
CA LEU A 49 -2.62 11.52 -6.90
C LEU A 49 -3.51 12.78 -6.84
N SER A 50 -4.82 12.64 -6.97
CA SER A 50 -5.74 13.78 -6.93
C SER A 50 -5.75 14.50 -5.58
N TYR A 51 -5.44 13.79 -4.50
CA TYR A 51 -5.43 14.33 -3.15
C TYR A 51 -4.05 14.85 -2.75
N THR A 52 -2.99 14.08 -2.99
CA THR A 52 -1.64 14.41 -2.50
C THR A 52 -0.97 15.47 -3.38
N ILE A 53 -1.13 15.44 -4.71
CA ILE A 53 -0.42 16.37 -5.60
C ILE A 53 -0.76 17.83 -5.30
N PRO A 54 -2.05 18.25 -5.19
CA PRO A 54 -2.36 19.65 -4.92
C PRO A 54 -1.87 20.10 -3.54
N TRP A 55 -1.99 19.21 -2.56
CA TRP A 55 -1.59 19.47 -1.18
C TRP A 55 -0.07 19.60 -1.05
N ASP A 56 0.70 18.69 -1.64
CA ASP A 56 2.16 18.71 -1.58
C ASP A 56 2.74 19.92 -2.33
N ASN A 57 2.18 20.26 -3.51
CA ASN A 57 2.57 21.49 -4.21
C ASN A 57 2.30 22.74 -3.37
N TYR A 58 1.16 22.78 -2.67
CA TYR A 58 0.83 23.88 -1.77
C TYR A 58 1.83 23.98 -0.61
N LEU A 59 2.11 22.88 0.09
CA LEU A 59 3.02 22.88 1.24
C LEU A 59 4.46 23.26 0.86
N ILE A 60 4.93 22.81 -0.30
CA ILE A 60 6.26 23.20 -0.81
C ILE A 60 6.26 24.69 -1.19
N SER A 61 5.18 25.19 -1.78
CA SER A 61 5.06 26.62 -2.12
C SER A 61 5.03 27.52 -0.88
N ASP A 62 4.44 27.04 0.22
CA ASP A 62 4.38 27.73 1.52
C ASP A 62 5.68 27.57 2.33
N GLY A 63 6.64 26.80 1.82
CA GLY A 63 7.96 26.62 2.44
C GLY A 63 7.95 25.78 3.72
N VAL A 64 6.91 24.95 3.92
CA VAL A 64 6.80 24.06 5.08
C VAL A 64 7.97 23.07 5.11
N TRP A 65 8.40 22.59 3.94
CA TRP A 65 9.64 21.83 3.78
C TRP A 65 10.29 22.10 2.42
N SER A 66 11.59 21.84 2.32
CA SER A 66 12.41 22.08 1.13
C SER A 66 13.38 20.93 0.87
N TYR A 67 13.73 20.72 -0.39
CA TYR A 67 14.72 19.73 -0.81
C TYR A 67 16.10 20.37 -0.95
N ALA A 68 17.15 19.63 -0.57
CA ALA A 68 18.52 20.09 -0.73
C ALA A 68 18.89 20.28 -2.21
N GLU A 69 19.72 21.28 -2.50
CA GLU A 69 20.16 21.56 -3.87
C GLU A 69 20.85 20.33 -4.49
N GLY A 70 20.50 20.01 -5.74
CA GLY A 70 21.06 18.88 -6.47
C GLY A 70 20.50 17.49 -6.13
N THR A 71 19.52 17.38 -5.21
CA THR A 71 18.90 16.08 -4.86
C THR A 71 17.72 15.67 -5.72
N VAL A 72 17.19 16.62 -6.51
CA VAL A 72 15.99 16.48 -7.35
C VAL A 72 16.38 16.64 -8.81
N LEU A 73 15.92 15.72 -9.66
CA LEU A 73 16.16 15.70 -11.11
C LEU A 73 15.32 16.77 -11.83
N LEU A 74 14.03 16.84 -11.51
CA LEU A 74 13.08 17.72 -12.18
C LEU A 74 11.93 18.09 -11.24
N ARG A 75 11.40 19.31 -11.38
CA ARG A 75 10.18 19.74 -10.69
C ARG A 75 9.05 19.94 -11.68
N LEU A 76 7.85 19.53 -11.29
CA LEU A 76 6.61 19.76 -12.02
C LEU A 76 5.69 20.58 -11.11
N GLY A 77 5.61 21.88 -11.37
CA GLY A 77 5.12 22.85 -10.39
C GLY A 77 6.18 23.11 -9.32
N HIS A 78 5.78 23.03 -8.05
CA HIS A 78 6.68 23.14 -6.90
C HIS A 78 7.25 21.78 -6.47
N MET A 79 6.54 20.70 -6.81
CA MET A 79 6.84 19.33 -6.38
C MET A 79 7.85 18.61 -7.30
N PRO A 80 8.87 17.93 -6.75
CA PRO A 80 9.76 17.04 -7.50
C PRO A 80 9.01 15.93 -8.26
N VAL A 81 9.44 15.57 -9.48
CA VAL A 81 8.86 14.46 -10.26
C VAL A 81 8.97 13.13 -9.51
N GLU A 82 10.02 12.98 -8.73
CA GLU A 82 10.28 11.84 -7.85
C GLU A 82 9.17 11.65 -6.82
N GLU A 83 8.55 12.71 -6.32
CA GLU A 83 7.41 12.55 -5.39
C GLU A 83 6.19 11.94 -6.08
N TYR A 84 5.94 12.30 -7.35
CA TYR A 84 4.88 11.64 -8.13
C TYR A 84 5.18 10.16 -8.30
N ALA A 85 6.44 9.83 -8.61
CA ALA A 85 6.89 8.45 -8.70
C ALA A 85 6.77 7.72 -7.35
N PHE A 86 7.09 8.38 -6.23
CA PHE A 86 6.94 7.85 -4.89
C PHE A 86 5.48 7.47 -4.60
N VAL A 87 4.54 8.40 -4.80
CA VAL A 87 3.11 8.16 -4.56
C VAL A 87 2.59 6.98 -5.37
N VAL A 88 2.97 6.90 -6.66
CA VAL A 88 2.56 5.81 -7.55
C VAL A 88 3.18 4.49 -7.11
N LEU A 89 4.51 4.43 -6.97
CA LEU A 89 5.23 3.20 -6.68
C LEU A 89 4.87 2.66 -5.30
N GLN A 90 4.68 3.53 -4.31
CA GLN A 90 4.26 3.14 -2.97
C GLN A 90 2.83 2.55 -2.98
N SER A 91 1.90 3.19 -3.69
CA SER A 91 0.53 2.68 -3.84
C SER A 91 0.51 1.31 -4.53
N VAL A 92 1.31 1.14 -5.59
CA VAL A 92 1.48 -0.13 -6.29
C VAL A 92 2.11 -1.18 -5.39
N LEU A 93 3.14 -0.83 -4.62
CA LEU A 93 3.79 -1.71 -3.67
C LEU A 93 2.79 -2.25 -2.63
N THR A 94 2.01 -1.37 -2.01
CA THR A 94 0.97 -1.72 -1.04
C THR A 94 -0.10 -2.62 -1.67
N ALA A 95 -0.54 -2.31 -2.89
CA ALA A 95 -1.54 -3.12 -3.58
C ALA A 95 -1.00 -4.50 -3.98
N LEU A 96 0.22 -4.58 -4.52
CA LEU A 96 0.87 -5.85 -4.85
C LEU A 96 1.01 -6.73 -3.61
N TRP A 97 1.39 -6.13 -2.49
CA TRP A 97 1.42 -6.83 -1.20
C TRP A 97 0.05 -7.39 -0.85
N LEU A 98 -1.02 -6.58 -0.94
CA LEU A 98 -2.38 -6.99 -0.57
C LEU A 98 -2.93 -8.08 -1.49
N TYR A 99 -2.87 -7.91 -2.81
CA TYR A 99 -3.46 -8.84 -3.78
C TYR A 99 -2.73 -10.17 -3.88
N ARG A 100 -1.47 -10.24 -3.46
CA ARG A 100 -0.72 -11.49 -3.35
C ARG A 100 -1.01 -12.27 -2.08
N ARG A 101 -1.62 -11.63 -1.08
CA ARG A 101 -2.08 -12.33 0.12
C ARG A 101 -3.43 -13.01 -0.17
N PRO A 102 -3.61 -14.28 0.24
CA PRO A 102 -4.93 -14.88 0.24
C PRO A 102 -5.78 -14.15 1.29
N LEU A 103 -6.59 -13.19 0.84
CA LEU A 103 -7.69 -12.68 1.66
C LEU A 103 -8.71 -13.81 1.84
N PRO A 104 -9.24 -14.02 3.06
CA PRO A 104 -10.33 -14.94 3.29
C PRO A 104 -11.42 -14.67 2.27
N ASP A 105 -11.93 -15.72 1.63
CA ASP A 105 -13.12 -15.55 0.81
C ASP A 105 -14.21 -15.05 1.76
N VAL A 106 -14.65 -13.80 1.56
CA VAL A 106 -15.88 -13.32 2.20
C VAL A 106 -16.98 -14.08 1.50
N GLU A 107 -17.28 -15.26 2.03
CA GLU A 107 -18.47 -16.04 1.70
C GLU A 107 -19.65 -15.07 1.80
N PRO A 108 -20.34 -14.74 0.70
CA PRO A 108 -21.52 -13.88 0.75
C PRO A 108 -22.68 -14.70 1.32
N SER A 109 -22.56 -15.08 2.60
CA SER A 109 -23.36 -16.12 3.25
C SER A 109 -24.61 -15.57 3.95
N ALA A 110 -24.71 -14.26 4.20
CA ALA A 110 -25.79 -13.71 5.02
C ALA A 110 -26.80 -12.82 4.29
N ALA A 111 -26.52 -12.33 3.08
CA ALA A 111 -27.36 -11.30 2.44
C ALA A 111 -28.31 -11.82 1.35
N ARG A 112 -28.28 -13.13 1.02
CA ARG A 112 -29.11 -13.72 -0.05
C ARG A 112 -30.10 -14.79 0.42
N SER A 113 -30.17 -15.08 1.72
CA SER A 113 -31.07 -16.12 2.26
C SER A 113 -32.43 -15.61 2.75
N SER A 114 -32.73 -14.30 2.68
CA SER A 114 -34.07 -13.79 2.95
C SER A 114 -34.87 -13.59 1.66
N SER A 115 -35.20 -14.67 0.95
CA SER A 115 -36.40 -14.65 0.10
C SER A 115 -37.61 -14.76 1.02
N PRO A 116 -38.57 -13.82 0.97
CA PRO A 116 -39.72 -13.83 1.86
C PRO A 116 -40.71 -14.93 1.45
N LEU A 117 -41.07 -15.75 2.44
CA LEU A 117 -42.36 -16.42 2.65
C LEU A 117 -43.15 -16.86 1.40
N GLY A 118 -43.14 -18.16 1.07
CA GLY A 118 -44.11 -18.74 0.14
C GLY A 118 -43.87 -20.21 -0.17
N SER A 119 -44.47 -21.12 0.62
CA SER A 119 -45.02 -22.42 0.19
C SER A 119 -45.32 -23.30 1.42
N PRO A 120 -46.58 -23.52 1.80
CA PRO A 120 -46.93 -24.51 2.81
C PRO A 120 -47.05 -25.89 2.14
N ASP A 121 -45.93 -26.56 1.94
CA ASP A 121 -45.94 -28.01 1.69
C ASP A 121 -44.54 -28.61 1.94
N ALA A 122 -44.37 -29.29 3.07
CA ALA A 122 -43.21 -30.12 3.34
C ALA A 122 -43.62 -31.33 4.19
N ARG A 123 -44.31 -32.27 3.54
CA ARG A 123 -44.47 -33.65 3.98
C ARG A 123 -43.14 -34.39 3.75
N THR A 124 -42.57 -34.88 4.85
CA THR A 124 -41.62 -36.00 5.01
C THR A 124 -41.07 -36.70 3.76
N ASP A 125 -39.75 -36.65 3.57
CA ASP A 125 -38.93 -37.78 3.09
C ASP A 125 -37.46 -37.47 3.46
N GLY A 126 -36.74 -38.30 4.21
CA GLY A 126 -36.15 -39.52 3.67
C GLY A 126 -34.64 -39.29 3.50
N GLY A 127 -33.85 -39.88 4.42
CA GLY A 127 -32.41 -39.74 4.61
C GLY A 127 -31.53 -39.24 3.46
N ARG A 128 -30.72 -38.20 3.75
CA ARG A 128 -29.47 -37.94 3.05
C ARG A 128 -28.33 -37.97 4.06
N PRO A 129 -27.27 -38.78 3.83
CA PRO A 129 -26.17 -38.88 4.77
C PRO A 129 -25.51 -37.51 4.89
N LEU A 130 -25.36 -37.03 6.13
CA LEU A 130 -24.52 -35.90 6.49
C LEU A 130 -23.17 -36.11 5.83
N ALA A 131 -22.95 -35.41 4.71
CA ALA A 131 -21.67 -35.38 4.03
C ALA A 131 -20.68 -34.79 5.03
N ARG A 132 -19.97 -35.73 5.66
CA ARG A 132 -18.79 -35.54 6.48
C ARG A 132 -17.98 -34.44 5.82
N TYR A 133 -17.98 -33.25 6.42
CA TYR A 133 -17.05 -32.17 6.11
C TYR A 133 -15.65 -32.70 6.41
N THR A 134 -15.11 -33.51 5.51
CA THR A 134 -13.68 -33.70 5.41
C THR A 134 -13.14 -32.30 5.20
N LEU A 135 -12.20 -31.89 6.05
CA LEU A 135 -11.43 -30.67 5.90
C LEU A 135 -10.12 -31.03 5.17
N PRO A 136 -10.11 -31.30 3.85
CA PRO A 136 -8.85 -31.42 3.13
C PRO A 136 -8.36 -29.98 2.87
N GLY A 137 -7.66 -29.39 3.84
CA GLY A 137 -7.17 -28.05 3.60
C GLY A 137 -6.73 -27.22 4.79
N LEU A 138 -6.00 -27.80 5.75
CA LEU A 138 -5.01 -26.98 6.47
C LEU A 138 -3.87 -26.63 5.50
N ARG A 139 -4.18 -25.77 4.53
CA ARG A 139 -3.21 -25.08 3.70
C ARG A 139 -2.49 -24.14 4.67
N ARG A 140 -1.24 -24.47 5.00
CA ARG A 140 -0.38 -23.72 5.94
C ARG A 140 -0.47 -22.22 5.67
N TYR A 141 -1.30 -21.53 6.44
CA TYR A 141 -1.23 -20.08 6.53
C TYR A 141 0.06 -19.74 7.28
N PRO A 142 0.85 -18.74 6.83
CA PRO A 142 1.92 -18.21 7.66
C PRO A 142 1.30 -17.78 8.99
N GLY A 143 1.82 -18.33 10.09
CA GLY A 143 1.32 -18.10 11.44
C GLY A 143 1.29 -16.61 11.79
N PRO A 144 0.59 -16.21 12.88
CA PRO A 144 0.55 -14.82 13.34
C PRO A 144 1.96 -14.19 13.43
N TRP A 145 2.95 -15.00 13.81
CA TRP A 145 4.37 -14.63 13.83
C TRP A 145 4.95 -14.25 12.47
N ALA A 146 4.61 -14.93 11.39
CA ALA A 146 5.08 -14.58 10.05
C ALA A 146 4.40 -13.30 9.51
N ARG A 147 3.23 -12.93 10.05
CA ARG A 147 2.58 -11.63 9.77
C ARG A 147 3.29 -10.52 10.53
N LEU A 148 3.53 -10.73 11.83
CA LEU A 148 4.32 -9.83 12.68
C LEU A 148 5.71 -9.61 12.10
N LEU A 149 6.43 -10.67 11.70
CA LEU A 149 7.76 -10.55 11.10
C LEU A 149 7.72 -9.78 9.77
N GLY A 150 6.69 -9.98 8.95
CA GLY A 150 6.50 -9.18 7.74
C GLY A 150 6.29 -7.69 8.05
N THR A 151 5.42 -7.38 9.01
CA THR A 151 5.16 -6.00 9.47
C THR A 151 6.38 -5.37 10.13
N LEU A 152 7.12 -6.14 10.95
CA LEU A 152 8.34 -5.70 11.62
C LEU A 152 9.48 -5.48 10.63
N CYS A 153 9.60 -6.32 9.60
CA CYS A 153 10.58 -6.13 8.53
C CYS A 153 10.26 -4.86 7.73
N TRP A 154 8.97 -4.59 7.47
CA TRP A 154 8.52 -3.32 6.88
C TRP A 154 8.80 -2.11 7.77
N GLY A 155 8.52 -2.23 9.08
CA GLY A 155 8.83 -1.20 10.07
C GLY A 155 10.33 -0.92 10.15
N ALA A 156 11.17 -1.96 10.10
CA ALA A 156 12.63 -1.83 10.09
C ALA A 156 13.14 -1.10 8.84
N VAL A 157 12.61 -1.40 7.65
CA VAL A 157 12.96 -0.68 6.42
C VAL A 157 12.60 0.81 6.55
N THR A 158 11.43 1.11 7.12
CA THR A 158 10.96 2.49 7.33
C THR A 158 11.83 3.22 8.35
N LEU A 159 12.20 2.56 9.46
CA LEU A 159 13.07 3.12 10.50
C LEU A 159 14.50 3.34 9.99
N VAL A 160 15.03 2.45 9.15
CA VAL A 160 16.34 2.63 8.50
C VAL A 160 16.29 3.80 7.52
N GLY A 161 15.23 3.90 6.69
CA GLY A 161 15.02 5.06 5.82
C GLY A 161 14.96 6.39 6.60
N LEU A 162 14.22 6.41 7.71
CA LEU A 162 14.14 7.56 8.61
C LEU A 162 15.51 7.90 9.23
N ALA A 163 16.24 6.91 9.72
CA ALA A 163 17.55 7.10 10.34
C ALA A 163 18.61 7.60 9.34
N MET A 164 18.51 7.20 8.06
CA MET A 164 19.38 7.69 6.99
C MET A 164 19.03 9.12 6.57
N PHE A 165 17.76 9.52 6.68
CA PHE A 165 17.31 10.89 6.42
C PHE A 165 17.63 11.85 7.58
N VAL A 166 17.61 11.36 8.82
CA VAL A 166 17.96 12.09 10.05
C VAL A 166 19.44 11.90 10.39
N GLY A 167 20.33 12.03 9.39
CA GLY A 167 21.76 12.18 9.65
C GLY A 167 22.04 13.45 10.49
N PRO A 168 23.17 13.54 11.21
CA PRO A 168 23.50 14.60 12.18
C PRO A 168 23.64 16.02 11.58
N SER A 169 23.25 16.22 10.33
CA SER A 169 23.35 17.47 9.58
C SER A 169 21.99 18.14 9.34
N ALA A 170 20.95 17.80 10.12
CA ALA A 170 19.74 18.60 10.21
C ALA A 170 20.04 19.94 10.92
N THR A 171 20.93 20.74 10.32
CA THR A 171 21.00 22.17 10.57
C THR A 171 19.68 22.71 10.03
N VAL A 172 18.74 22.92 10.94
CA VAL A 172 17.48 23.60 10.66
C VAL A 172 17.81 24.93 10.00
N TYR A 173 17.72 25.01 8.68
CA TYR A 173 17.76 26.26 7.96
C TYR A 173 16.44 26.95 8.26
N THR A 174 16.43 27.76 9.32
CA THR A 174 15.31 28.63 9.63
C THR A 174 15.19 29.63 8.48
N SER A 175 14.26 29.37 7.55
CA SER A 175 13.89 30.35 6.54
C SER A 175 13.39 31.62 7.26
N PRO A 176 13.87 32.82 6.90
CA PRO A 176 13.36 34.08 7.44
C PRO A 176 11.91 34.38 7.04
N TYR A 177 11.27 33.52 6.23
CA TYR A 177 9.89 33.65 5.77
C TYR A 177 8.86 32.91 6.65
N ARG A 178 9.05 32.87 7.98
CA ARG A 178 7.92 32.58 8.89
C ARG A 178 6.94 33.76 8.83
N ARG A 179 6.03 33.77 7.85
CA ARG A 179 4.80 34.57 7.98
C ARG A 179 4.02 33.97 9.13
N CYS A 180 3.90 34.75 10.20
CA CYS A 180 3.03 34.47 11.33
C CYS A 180 1.63 34.11 10.81
N ILE A 181 1.23 32.87 11.03
CA ILE A 181 -0.16 32.46 10.96
C ILE A 181 -0.84 33.08 12.18
N SER A 182 -1.46 34.24 12.01
CA SER A 182 -2.51 34.71 12.91
C SER A 182 -3.83 34.19 12.34
N VAL A 183 -4.30 33.06 12.90
CA VAL A 183 -5.73 32.72 12.86
C VAL A 183 -6.42 33.47 13.99
#